data_AF-A0A955AIG7-F1
#
_entry.id   AF-A0A955AIG7-F1
#
_cell.length_a   1.000
_cell.length_b   1.000
_cell.length_c   1.000
_cell.angle_alpha   90.00
_cell.angle_beta   90.00
_cell.angle_gamma   90.00
#
_symmetry.space_group_name_H-M   'P 1'
#
loop_
_entity.id
_entity.type
_entity.pdbx_description
1 polymer ?
#
loop_
_entity_poly.entity_id
_entity_poly.type
_entity_poly.pdbx_seq_one_letter_code
_entity_poly.pdbx_strand_id
1 'polypeptide(L)'
;MEPSRPITQHTPVMPVEVLQCLSPQSGQTIVDGTLGGGGHTRLLAEAVGPTGRVIACDQDAVAIERAELALAGLPITLLHGNFCDLPELLTPLDLPPINGVLLDLGLSSDQLADAERGFSFQLG
;
A
#
# COMPACT_ATOMS: atom_id res chain seq x y z
N MET A 1 8.98 -2.27 -29.09
CA MET A 1 9.78 -2.70 -27.93
C MET A 1 9.33 -1.79 -26.80
N GLU A 2 8.36 -2.25 -26.01
CA GLU A 2 7.80 -1.48 -24.89
C GLU A 2 8.93 -1.09 -23.93
N PRO A 3 9.03 0.18 -23.48
CA PRO A 3 10.00 0.54 -22.47
C PRO A 3 9.70 -0.25 -21.20
N SER A 4 10.73 -0.89 -20.63
CA SER A 4 10.66 -1.59 -19.36
C SER A 4 10.08 -0.65 -18.29
N ARG A 5 8.87 -0.95 -17.80
CA ARG A 5 8.26 -0.25 -16.66
C ARG A 5 9.25 -0.24 -15.48
N PRO A 6 9.51 0.91 -14.84
CA PRO A 6 10.48 0.98 -13.75
C PRO A 6 10.04 0.07 -12.60
N ILE A 7 10.97 -0.74 -12.13
CA ILE A 7 10.82 -1.52 -10.90
C ILE A 7 10.81 -0.52 -9.75
N THR A 8 9.73 -0.47 -8.99
CA THR A 8 9.62 0.41 -7.81
C THR A 8 10.78 0.15 -6.84
N GLN A 9 11.67 1.12 -6.66
CA GLN A 9 12.83 1.08 -5.76
C GLN A 9 12.48 1.69 -4.38
N HIS A 10 11.26 1.46 -3.89
CA HIS A 10 10.79 2.16 -2.69
C HIS A 10 11.15 1.41 -1.40
N THR A 11 12.01 2.02 -0.58
CA THR A 11 12.20 1.67 0.82
C THR A 11 11.17 2.44 1.64
N PRO A 12 10.32 1.79 2.45
CA PRO A 12 9.34 2.47 3.29
C PRO A 12 10.00 3.47 4.23
N VAL A 13 9.31 4.59 4.50
CA VAL A 13 9.73 5.51 5.57
C VAL A 13 9.36 4.91 6.93
N MET A 14 10.30 4.93 7.88
CA MET A 14 10.09 4.47 9.26
C MET A 14 9.43 3.06 9.42
N PRO A 15 9.94 2.02 8.74
CA PRO A 15 9.30 0.70 8.74
C PRO A 15 9.30 0.04 10.12
N VAL A 16 10.35 0.26 10.93
CA VAL A 16 10.49 -0.32 12.27
C VAL A 16 9.48 0.31 13.21
N GLU A 17 9.35 1.63 13.16
CA GLU A 17 8.47 2.40 14.02
C GLU A 17 7.00 2.09 13.71
N VAL A 18 6.64 1.96 12.42
CA VAL A 18 5.30 1.52 12.01
C VAL A 18 4.96 0.16 12.60
N LEU A 19 5.85 -0.83 12.49
CA LEU A 19 5.63 -2.17 13.04
C LEU A 19 5.56 -2.17 14.57
N GLN A 20 6.35 -1.32 15.24
CA GLN A 20 6.33 -1.20 16.69
C GLN A 20 5.05 -0.53 17.20
N CYS A 21 4.62 0.56 16.56
CA CYS A 21 3.43 1.31 16.95
C CYS A 21 2.15 0.53 16.65
N LEU A 22 2.06 -0.10 15.48
CA LEU A 22 0.86 -0.84 15.08
C LEU A 22 0.83 -2.23 15.71
N SER A 23 2.00 -2.81 16.01
CA SER A 23 2.18 -4.12 16.62
C SER A 23 1.28 -5.22 16.01
N PRO A 24 1.31 -5.40 14.67
CA PRO A 24 0.45 -6.38 14.01
C PRO A 24 0.75 -7.79 14.52
N GLN A 25 -0.32 -8.53 14.80
CA GLN A 25 -0.25 -9.91 15.29
C GLN A 25 -0.74 -10.88 14.22
N SER A 26 -0.30 -12.14 14.32
CA SER A 26 -0.74 -13.18 13.41
C SER A 26 -2.27 -13.35 13.43
N GLY A 27 -2.89 -13.47 12.26
CA GLY A 27 -4.35 -13.60 12.12
C GLY A 27 -5.12 -12.29 12.14
N GLN A 28 -4.46 -11.15 12.36
CA GLN A 28 -5.14 -9.86 12.39
C GLN A 28 -5.49 -9.34 11.00
N THR A 29 -6.47 -8.43 10.97
CA THR A 29 -6.83 -7.65 9.80
C THR A 29 -6.34 -6.22 9.95
N ILE A 30 -5.49 -5.79 9.01
CA ILE A 30 -4.87 -4.46 9.00
C ILE A 30 -5.25 -3.73 7.71
N VAL A 31 -5.45 -2.41 7.80
CA VAL A 31 -5.67 -1.55 6.63
C VAL A 31 -4.44 -0.69 6.38
N ASP A 32 -4.01 -0.63 5.13
CA ASP A 32 -3.03 0.34 4.61
C ASP A 32 -3.77 1.26 3.64
N GLY A 33 -4.07 2.50 4.05
CA GLY A 33 -4.83 3.43 3.22
C GLY A 33 -4.01 4.12 2.13
N THR A 34 -2.70 3.87 2.06
CA THR A 34 -1.76 4.59 1.20
C THR A 34 -0.74 3.61 0.62
N LEU A 35 -1.23 2.61 -0.09
CA LEU A 35 -0.43 1.50 -0.64
C LEU A 35 0.88 1.98 -1.29
N GLY A 36 0.83 3.00 -2.15
CA GLY A 36 1.99 3.59 -2.81
C GLY A 36 2.87 2.54 -3.50
N GLY A 37 4.10 2.39 -3.01
CA GLY A 37 5.06 1.40 -3.51
C GLY A 37 4.87 -0.03 -2.95
N GLY A 38 3.94 -0.25 -2.02
CA GLY A 38 3.62 -1.54 -1.41
C GLY A 38 4.58 -2.02 -0.32
N GLY A 39 5.53 -1.17 0.08
CA GLY A 39 6.59 -1.56 1.00
C GLY A 39 6.08 -1.80 2.44
N HIS A 40 5.28 -0.88 3.01
CA HIS A 40 4.63 -1.12 4.31
C HIS A 40 3.61 -2.25 4.22
N THR A 41 2.80 -2.29 3.15
CA THR A 41 1.82 -3.35 2.93
C THR A 41 2.46 -4.75 3.00
N ARG A 42 3.63 -4.94 2.38
CA ARG A 42 4.37 -6.21 2.45
C ARG A 42 4.76 -6.55 3.89
N LEU A 43 5.37 -5.61 4.60
CA LEU A 43 5.80 -5.82 6.00
C LEU A 43 4.62 -6.19 6.91
N LEU A 44 3.48 -5.52 6.72
CA LEU A 44 2.24 -5.81 7.43
C LEU A 44 1.72 -7.22 7.08
N ALA A 45 1.74 -7.60 5.80
CA ALA A 45 1.25 -8.89 5.34
C ALA A 45 2.12 -10.05 5.86
N GLU A 46 3.44 -9.86 5.89
CA GLU A 46 4.38 -10.80 6.50
C GLU A 46 4.14 -10.94 8.01
N ALA A 47 3.86 -9.84 8.71
CA ALA A 47 3.64 -9.85 10.15
C ALA A 47 2.31 -10.51 10.56
N VAL A 48 1.20 -10.24 9.86
CA VAL A 48 -0.09 -10.89 10.14
C VAL A 48 -0.12 -12.36 9.67
N GLY A 49 0.76 -12.73 8.76
CA GLY A 49 0.96 -14.11 8.31
C GLY A 49 -0.25 -14.68 7.54
N PRO A 50 -0.21 -15.98 7.21
CA PRO A 50 -1.13 -16.60 6.24
C PRO A 50 -2.60 -16.68 6.71
N THR A 51 -2.84 -16.53 8.02
CA THR A 51 -4.19 -16.51 8.61
C THR A 51 -4.73 -15.09 8.78
N GLY A 52 -3.89 -14.07 8.61
CA GLY A 52 -4.27 -12.67 8.68
C GLY A 52 -4.66 -12.11 7.32
N ARG A 53 -4.89 -10.81 7.27
CA ARG A 53 -5.25 -10.09 6.05
C ARG A 53 -4.79 -8.64 6.10
N VAL A 54 -4.26 -8.15 4.98
CA VAL A 54 -4.03 -6.70 4.79
C VAL A 54 -4.93 -6.20 3.68
N ILE A 55 -5.65 -5.11 3.92
CA ILE A 55 -6.43 -4.42 2.89
C ILE A 55 -5.68 -3.15 2.55
N ALA A 56 -5.19 -3.05 1.31
CA ALA A 56 -4.39 -1.92 0.86
C ALA A 56 -5.16 -1.11 -0.18
N CYS A 57 -5.24 0.20 0.03
CA CYS A 57 -5.97 1.14 -0.82
C CYS A 57 -5.00 2.16 -1.42
N ASP A 58 -5.22 2.53 -2.68
CA ASP A 58 -4.61 3.71 -3.29
C ASP A 58 -5.58 4.37 -4.27
N GLN A 59 -5.49 5.70 -4.39
CA GLN A 59 -6.23 6.45 -5.41
C GLN A 59 -5.58 6.31 -6.79
N ASP A 60 -4.29 5.97 -6.84
CA ASP A 60 -3.53 5.82 -8.05
C ASP A 60 -3.65 4.39 -8.61
N ALA A 61 -4.39 4.24 -9.72
CA ALA A 61 -4.54 2.95 -10.38
C ALA A 61 -3.20 2.31 -10.77
N VAL A 62 -2.17 3.13 -11.06
CA VAL A 62 -0.83 2.64 -11.40
C VAL A 62 -0.13 2.00 -10.19
N ALA A 63 -0.41 2.47 -8.96
CA ALA A 63 0.07 1.83 -7.74
C ALA A 63 -0.58 0.45 -7.55
N ILE A 64 -1.90 0.35 -7.80
CA ILE A 64 -2.66 -0.89 -7.72
C ILE A 64 -2.12 -1.94 -8.71
N GLU A 65 -1.99 -1.60 -10.00
CA GLU A 65 -1.47 -2.51 -11.03
C GLU A 65 -0.07 -3.06 -10.68
N ARG A 66 0.81 -2.21 -10.14
CA ARG A 66 2.16 -2.63 -9.76
C ARG A 66 2.14 -3.56 -8.56
N ALA A 67 1.28 -3.28 -7.58
CA ALA A 67 1.14 -4.09 -6.38
C ALA A 67 0.57 -5.48 -6.67
N GLU A 68 -0.32 -5.63 -7.65
CA GLU A 68 -0.86 -6.95 -8.05
C GLU A 68 0.26 -7.97 -8.35
N LEU A 69 1.29 -7.52 -9.07
CA LEU A 69 2.45 -8.36 -9.40
C LEU A 69 3.45 -8.43 -8.25
N ALA A 70 3.77 -7.30 -7.63
CA ALA A 70 4.83 -7.22 -6.62
C ALA A 70 4.46 -7.90 -5.30
N LEU A 71 3.17 -7.98 -4.98
CA LEU A 71 2.66 -8.50 -3.71
C LEU A 71 1.90 -9.83 -3.88
N ALA A 72 1.98 -10.44 -5.06
CA ALA A 72 1.35 -11.73 -5.35
C ALA A 72 1.77 -12.81 -4.33
N GLY A 73 0.79 -13.58 -3.85
CA GLY A 73 1.01 -14.68 -2.89
C GLY A 73 1.02 -14.26 -1.42
N LEU A 74 0.97 -12.96 -1.12
CA LEU A 74 0.77 -12.45 0.24
C LEU A 74 -0.74 -12.33 0.55
N PRO A 75 -1.15 -12.34 1.84
CA PRO A 75 -2.55 -12.25 2.24
C PRO A 75 -3.12 -10.82 2.12
N ILE A 76 -3.10 -10.27 0.91
CA ILE A 76 -3.43 -8.87 0.63
C ILE A 76 -4.69 -8.77 -0.25
N THR A 77 -5.54 -7.79 0.02
CA THR A 77 -6.64 -7.36 -0.84
C THR A 77 -6.39 -5.93 -1.27
N LEU A 78 -6.28 -5.70 -2.59
CA LEU A 78 -6.05 -4.38 -3.16
C LEU A 78 -7.39 -3.72 -3.52
N LEU A 79 -7.55 -2.46 -3.14
CA LEU A 79 -8.72 -1.63 -3.46
C LEU A 79 -8.27 -0.35 -4.17
N HIS A 80 -8.87 -0.04 -5.30
CA HIS A 80 -8.68 1.26 -5.95
C HIS A 80 -9.69 2.25 -5.39
N GLY A 81 -9.20 3.33 -4.76
CA GLY A 81 -10.05 4.35 -4.14
C GLY A 81 -9.28 5.31 -3.25
N ASN A 82 -9.95 6.36 -2.78
CA ASN A 82 -9.34 7.31 -1.85
C ASN A 82 -9.47 6.78 -0.40
N PHE A 83 -8.46 7.01 0.44
CA PHE A 83 -8.51 6.58 1.84
C PHE A 83 -9.65 7.23 2.64
N CYS A 84 -10.15 8.40 2.20
CA CYS A 84 -11.31 9.05 2.81
C CYS A 84 -12.58 8.20 2.69
N ASP A 85 -12.66 7.34 1.68
CA ASP A 85 -13.80 6.47 1.39
C ASP A 85 -13.58 5.05 1.94
N LEU A 86 -12.58 4.84 2.82
CA LEU A 86 -12.30 3.51 3.41
C LEU A 86 -13.54 2.87 4.05
N PRO A 87 -14.38 3.57 4.84
CA PRO A 87 -15.59 2.95 5.40
C PRO A 87 -16.49 2.33 4.32
N GLU A 88 -16.72 3.04 3.22
CA GLU A 88 -17.54 2.61 2.09
C GLU A 88 -16.87 1.49 1.30
N LEU A 89 -15.55 1.60 1.07
CA LEU A 89 -14.76 0.61 0.33
C LEU A 89 -14.63 -0.72 1.09
N LEU A 90 -14.59 -0.69 2.43
CA LEU A 90 -14.45 -1.87 3.27
C LEU A 90 -15.79 -2.55 3.57
N THR A 91 -16.91 -1.82 3.53
CA THR A 91 -18.25 -2.34 3.85
C THR A 91 -18.61 -3.62 3.08
N PRO A 92 -18.35 -3.75 1.76
CA PRO A 92 -18.71 -4.93 0.98
C PRO A 92 -17.84 -6.17 1.28
N LEU A 93 -16.71 -6.01 1.97
CA LEU A 93 -15.73 -7.08 2.16
C LEU A 93 -16.06 -8.01 3.35
N ASP A 94 -17.10 -7.70 4.14
CA ASP A 94 -17.54 -8.47 5.31
C ASP A 94 -16.37 -8.91 6.20
N LEU A 95 -15.53 -7.94 6.57
CA LEU A 95 -14.26 -8.18 7.25
C LEU A 95 -14.46 -8.50 8.74
N PRO A 96 -13.55 -9.29 9.34
CA PRO A 96 -13.42 -9.31 10.80
C PRO A 96 -13.00 -7.92 11.32
N PRO A 97 -12.99 -7.70 12.65
CA PRO A 97 -12.59 -6.42 13.23
C PRO A 97 -11.22 -5.96 12.72
N ILE A 98 -11.14 -4.70 12.26
CA ILE A 98 -9.89 -4.07 11.87
C ILE A 98 -9.06 -3.82 13.12
N ASN A 99 -7.86 -4.39 13.16
CA ASN A 99 -6.95 -4.32 14.30
C ASN A 99 -5.97 -3.15 14.22
N GLY A 100 -5.84 -2.52 13.05
CA GLY A 100 -4.95 -1.40 12.83
C GLY A 100 -5.16 -0.76 11.47
N VAL A 101 -4.87 0.54 11.39
CA VAL A 101 -4.91 1.33 10.17
C VAL A 101 -3.60 2.11 10.06
N LEU A 102 -2.95 2.03 8.91
CA LEU A 102 -1.80 2.84 8.53
C LEU A 102 -2.20 3.85 7.47
N LEU A 103 -1.78 5.10 7.64
CA LEU A 103 -1.82 6.16 6.64
C LEU A 103 -0.46 6.84 6.58
N ASP A 104 0.26 6.65 5.48
CA ASP A 104 1.51 7.33 5.16
C ASP A 104 1.21 8.51 4.23
N LEU A 105 1.05 9.69 4.84
CA LEU A 105 0.61 10.89 4.13
C LEU A 105 1.80 11.59 3.48
N GLY A 106 1.81 11.62 2.15
CA GLY A 106 2.85 12.28 1.36
C GLY A 106 2.71 11.97 -0.12
N LEU A 107 3.76 12.30 -0.87
CA LEU A 107 3.92 11.87 -2.26
C LEU A 107 4.89 10.71 -2.31
N SER A 108 4.59 9.71 -3.15
CA SER A 108 5.53 8.62 -3.39
C SER A 108 6.70 9.08 -4.26
N SER A 109 7.84 8.41 -4.12
CA SER A 109 9.01 8.67 -4.96
C SER A 109 8.71 8.49 -6.45
N ASP A 110 7.83 7.56 -6.80
CA ASP A 110 7.43 7.32 -8.19
C ASP A 110 6.61 8.48 -8.76
N GLN A 111 5.74 9.09 -7.94
CA GLN A 111 4.98 10.29 -8.33
C GLN A 111 5.89 11.50 -8.54
N LEU A 112 6.97 11.60 -7.77
CA LEU A 112 8.00 12.63 -7.96
C LEU A 112 8.89 12.36 -9.18
N ALA A 113 9.13 11.09 -9.52
CA ALA A 113 9.95 10.69 -10.66
C ALA A 113 9.21 10.77 -12.01
N ASP A 114 7.89 10.71 -11.99
CA ASP A 114 7.05 10.86 -13.18
C ASP A 114 6.94 12.34 -13.60
N ALA A 115 7.71 12.71 -14.62
CA ALA A 115 7.74 14.06 -15.16
C ALA A 115 6.40 14.50 -15.77
N GLU A 116 5.54 13.56 -16.21
CA GLU A 116 4.24 13.89 -16.80
C GLU A 116 3.20 14.27 -15.74
N ARG A 117 3.43 13.92 -14.48
CA ARG A 117 2.53 14.24 -13.35
C ARG A 117 2.75 15.62 -12.73
N GLY A 118 3.81 16.32 -13.12
CA GLY A 118 4.03 17.72 -12.74
C GLY A 118 4.39 17.97 -11.27
N PHE A 119 4.82 16.95 -10.53
CA PHE A 119 5.28 17.10 -9.13
C PHE A 119 6.79 17.39 -9.01
N SER A 120 7.56 17.23 -10.09
CA SER A 120 9.00 17.48 -10.09
C SER A 120 9.33 18.93 -10.45
N PHE A 121 10.32 19.51 -9.75
CA PHE A 121 10.92 20.81 -10.08
C PHE A 121 12.12 20.70 -11.03
N GLN A 122 12.51 19.48 -11.43
CA GLN A 122 13.57 19.29 -12.40
C GLN A 122 13.01 19.54 -13.80
N LEU A 123 13.47 20.62 -14.44
CA LEU A 123 13.28 20.86 -15.86
C LEU A 123 14.01 19.74 -16.62
N GLY A 124 13.28 18.97 -17.42
CA GLY A 124 13.83 17.99 -18.35
C GLY A 124 14.71 18.61 -19.44
#